data_AF-A0A813A1Q9-F1
#
_entry.id   AF-A0A813A1Q9-F1
#
_cell.length_a   1.000
_cell.length_b   1.000
_cell.length_c   1.000
_cell.angle_alpha   90.00
_cell.angle_beta   90.00
_cell.angle_gamma   90.00
#
_symmetry.space_group_name_H-M   'P 1'
#
loop_
_entity.id
_entity.type
_entity.pdbx_description
1 polymer ?
#
loop_
_entity_poly.entity_id
_entity_poly.type
_entity_poly.pdbx_seq_one_letter_code
_entity_poly.pdbx_strand_id
1 'polypeptide(L)'
;MDPLLDIGMTGNAKMAKKALRVMLQRMTAAEMLVHFWDVHQEPVDIDDASLDHQLCTTEVAELVAHEVVRQLAGLSVACRRSPVPQKWIGSSVGLGFDCGRLPSRSTGEEEVRRSTQVHTFDWGRSELNTMDKHMLLSEKDQHDRGEFWRYYMGGVDRLAWEAARAYKHRFSCTTRWSIITFKLCDFDSMSENDFIGRLTVPVEETPETTADLSTKDGNHVVGDYGFRGSATLTYAITWRPYPRTSRLIGSWRVHLKRAQHLPRQDKMQLRTTSDPMCEITACAETATGLLCHRQVSSVKVRNLDPEWEEFFDLPIAAEPDNLEAALEAAAAGLASGSVVDIFPPEKMPLWQKEGLVPRLSGSKTPSRWSSWTEANSDTEALEKGIDSWRSRLDVASATVDVTPSQRSAEPIEEDTMRAVQRQVTLETAQTMQTTQLEEEDKKWVVRIISEEERERHQSGRVIVPQASDDDVGMGTRLEVVRRNDACSYITELKPDALHRDVFEAQDTQPMCWSFSSCATCLT
;
A
#
# COMPACT_ATOMS: atom_id res chain seq x y z
N MET A 1 0.14 7.89 -4.69
CA MET A 1 -0.76 9.05 -4.50
C MET A 1 -0.06 10.04 -3.59
N ASP A 2 0.15 11.28 -4.04
CA ASP A 2 0.67 12.35 -3.19
C ASP A 2 -0.49 13.31 -2.87
N PRO A 3 -0.94 13.41 -1.60
CA PRO A 3 -2.06 14.26 -1.25
C PRO A 3 -1.73 15.76 -1.26
N LEU A 4 -0.52 16.15 -1.63
CA LEU A 4 -0.09 17.55 -1.72
C LEU A 4 -0.15 18.13 -3.11
N LEU A 5 -0.46 17.32 -4.12
CA LEU A 5 -0.61 17.76 -5.51
C LEU A 5 -1.63 18.91 -5.62
N ASP A 6 -2.70 18.81 -4.86
CA ASP A 6 -3.80 19.79 -4.89
C ASP A 6 -3.47 21.02 -4.05
N ILE A 7 -2.74 20.86 -2.94
CA ILE A 7 -2.57 21.92 -1.95
C ILE A 7 -1.51 22.95 -2.42
N GLY A 8 -0.66 22.62 -3.40
CA GLY A 8 0.30 23.57 -3.98
C GLY A 8 1.33 24.10 -2.98
N MET A 9 1.50 23.41 -1.84
CA MET A 9 2.36 23.82 -0.73
C MET A 9 3.66 23.02 -0.70
N THR A 10 4.44 23.12 -1.77
CA THR A 10 5.79 22.57 -1.87
C THR A 10 6.72 23.34 -0.90
N GLY A 11 6.80 22.89 0.35
CA GLY A 11 7.75 23.46 1.32
C GLY A 11 7.51 23.13 2.79
N ASN A 12 6.30 22.69 3.18
CA ASN A 12 6.01 22.38 4.58
C ASN A 12 5.95 20.86 4.83
N ALA A 13 7.10 20.26 5.14
CA ALA A 13 7.23 18.82 5.42
C ALA A 13 6.29 18.31 6.54
N LYS A 14 5.91 19.16 7.51
CA LYS A 14 4.96 18.78 8.57
C LYS A 14 3.54 18.64 8.03
N MET A 15 3.14 19.56 7.15
CA MET A 15 1.84 19.52 6.49
C MET A 15 1.77 18.35 5.50
N ALA A 16 2.85 18.12 4.76
CA ALA A 16 3.05 16.96 3.90
C ALA A 16 2.77 15.64 4.63
N LYS A 17 3.48 15.43 5.74
CA LYS A 17 3.30 14.25 6.59
C LYS A 17 1.89 14.12 7.15
N LYS A 18 1.23 15.24 7.48
CA LYS A 18 -0.14 15.26 8.00
C LYS A 18 -1.15 14.90 6.90
N ALA A 19 -1.02 15.46 5.69
CA ALA A 19 -1.88 15.14 4.56
C ALA A 19 -1.74 13.66 4.16
N LEU A 20 -0.49 13.16 4.08
CA LEU A 20 -0.22 11.75 3.84
C LEU A 20 -0.87 10.85 4.88
N ARG A 21 -0.75 11.19 6.17
CA ARG A 21 -1.43 10.45 7.23
C ARG A 21 -2.95 10.43 7.04
N VAL A 22 -3.57 11.58 6.77
CA VAL A 22 -5.02 11.67 6.58
C VAL A 22 -5.46 10.83 5.38
N MET A 23 -4.73 10.90 4.26
CA MET A 23 -4.99 10.09 3.09
C MET A 23 -4.93 8.59 3.42
N LEU A 24 -3.84 8.13 4.05
CA LEU A 24 -3.69 6.73 4.45
C LEU A 24 -4.77 6.27 5.45
N GLN A 25 -5.20 7.15 6.36
CA GLN A 25 -6.27 6.86 7.32
C GLN A 25 -7.67 6.80 6.69
N ARG A 26 -7.86 7.36 5.50
CA ARG A 26 -9.12 7.31 4.75
C ARG A 26 -9.20 6.11 3.81
N MET A 27 -8.08 5.43 3.56
CA MET A 27 -8.08 4.24 2.73
C MET A 27 -8.86 3.12 3.41
N THR A 28 -9.71 2.47 2.63
CA THR A 28 -10.35 1.23 3.04
C THR A 28 -9.31 0.11 3.13
N ALA A 29 -9.61 -0.94 3.89
CA ALA A 29 -8.74 -2.10 3.97
C ALA A 29 -8.53 -2.75 2.57
N ALA A 30 -9.57 -2.75 1.72
CA ALA A 30 -9.46 -3.24 0.35
C ALA A 30 -8.43 -2.43 -0.46
N GLU A 31 -8.46 -1.10 -0.39
CA GLU A 31 -7.48 -0.25 -1.07
C GLU A 31 -6.07 -0.47 -0.53
N MET A 32 -5.92 -0.55 0.80
CA MET A 32 -4.63 -0.86 1.42
C MET A 32 -4.06 -2.19 0.95
N LEU A 33 -4.89 -3.25 0.86
CA LEU A 33 -4.48 -4.57 0.38
C LEU A 33 -4.11 -4.55 -1.10
N VAL A 34 -4.87 -3.83 -1.93
CA VAL A 34 -4.54 -3.66 -3.36
C VAL A 34 -3.17 -3.03 -3.51
N HIS A 35 -2.88 -1.94 -2.79
CA HIS A 35 -1.57 -1.30 -2.81
C HIS A 35 -0.46 -2.15 -2.20
N PHE A 36 -0.75 -2.91 -1.14
CA PHE A 36 0.21 -3.81 -0.52
C PHE A 36 0.65 -4.94 -1.47
N TRP A 37 -0.27 -5.46 -2.29
CA TRP A 37 0.02 -6.47 -3.31
C TRP A 37 0.41 -5.87 -4.66
N ASP A 38 0.65 -4.56 -4.72
CA ASP A 38 0.95 -3.86 -5.96
C ASP A 38 2.45 -3.82 -6.21
N VAL A 39 3.00 -4.94 -6.66
CA VAL A 39 4.43 -5.14 -6.93
C VAL A 39 4.80 -4.94 -8.41
N HIS A 40 3.94 -4.30 -9.21
CA HIS A 40 4.17 -4.17 -10.66
C HIS A 40 5.28 -3.17 -11.03
N GLN A 41 5.67 -2.27 -10.12
CA GLN A 41 6.67 -1.24 -10.39
C GLN A 41 8.09 -1.70 -10.04
N GLU A 42 8.24 -2.44 -8.95
CA GLU A 42 9.53 -2.96 -8.50
C GLU A 42 9.30 -4.36 -7.92
N PRO A 43 10.03 -5.38 -8.42
CA PRO A 43 11.08 -5.34 -9.44
C PRO A 43 10.53 -5.19 -10.87
N VAL A 44 11.41 -4.80 -11.81
CA VAL A 44 11.09 -4.65 -13.24
C VAL A 44 10.43 -5.93 -13.77
N ASP A 45 9.36 -5.75 -14.55
CA ASP A 45 8.67 -6.86 -15.21
C ASP A 45 9.64 -7.72 -16.01
N ILE A 46 9.59 -9.03 -15.78
CA ILE A 46 10.44 -9.99 -16.46
C ILE A 46 9.92 -10.29 -17.85
N ASP A 47 10.84 -10.60 -18.76
CA ASP A 47 10.48 -11.04 -20.10
C ASP A 47 9.85 -12.45 -20.08
N ASP A 48 9.18 -12.79 -21.18
CA ASP A 48 8.46 -14.05 -21.29
C ASP A 48 9.41 -15.27 -21.24
N ALA A 49 10.68 -15.10 -21.62
CA ALA A 49 11.69 -16.16 -21.55
C ALA A 49 12.12 -16.46 -20.11
N SER A 50 12.13 -15.45 -19.24
CA SER A 50 12.49 -15.59 -17.83
C SER A 50 11.37 -16.20 -16.99
N LEU A 51 10.14 -16.21 -17.49
CA LEU A 51 8.99 -16.81 -16.80
C LEU A 51 9.20 -18.28 -16.48
N ASP A 52 10.01 -19.04 -17.24
CA ASP A 52 10.31 -20.45 -16.96
C ASP A 52 11.24 -20.66 -15.75
N HIS A 53 11.96 -19.61 -15.33
CA HIS A 53 13.00 -19.70 -14.30
C HIS A 53 12.69 -18.87 -13.06
N GLN A 54 11.86 -17.85 -13.18
CA GLN A 54 11.49 -16.92 -12.13
C GLN A 54 9.96 -16.76 -12.03
N LEU A 55 9.48 -16.50 -10.82
CA LEU A 55 8.10 -16.10 -10.61
C LEU A 55 7.93 -14.65 -11.06
N CYS A 56 6.85 -14.33 -11.77
CA CYS A 56 6.53 -12.94 -12.07
C CYS A 56 5.91 -12.23 -10.85
N THR A 57 5.82 -10.91 -10.91
CA THR A 57 5.22 -10.06 -9.87
C THR A 57 3.79 -10.49 -9.53
N THR A 58 2.99 -10.85 -10.54
CA THR A 58 1.61 -11.31 -10.35
C THR A 58 1.50 -12.68 -9.68
N GLU A 59 2.43 -13.60 -9.95
CA GLU A 59 2.49 -14.89 -9.23
C GLU A 59 2.89 -14.69 -7.76
N VAL A 60 3.88 -13.83 -7.51
CA VAL A 60 4.28 -13.50 -6.13
C VAL A 60 3.11 -12.85 -5.38
N ALA A 61 2.41 -11.90 -6.00
CA ALA A 61 1.24 -11.25 -5.41
C ALA A 61 0.12 -12.25 -5.09
N GLU A 62 -0.11 -13.25 -5.94
CA GLU A 62 -1.08 -14.34 -5.66
C GLU A 62 -0.69 -15.13 -4.42
N LEU A 63 0.58 -15.58 -4.34
CA LEU A 63 1.07 -16.39 -3.22
C LEU A 63 1.03 -15.62 -1.90
N VAL A 64 1.45 -14.35 -1.92
CA VAL A 64 1.40 -13.44 -0.77
C VAL A 64 -0.04 -13.22 -0.33
N ALA A 65 -0.94 -12.91 -1.26
CA ALA A 65 -2.34 -12.67 -0.93
C ALA A 65 -3.01 -13.92 -0.34
N HIS A 66 -2.75 -15.10 -0.92
CA HIS A 66 -3.23 -16.38 -0.40
C HIS A 66 -2.74 -16.64 1.03
N GLU A 67 -1.45 -16.40 1.28
CA GLU A 67 -0.85 -16.62 2.59
C GLU A 67 -1.34 -15.61 3.65
N VAL A 68 -1.53 -14.35 3.27
CA VAL A 68 -2.16 -13.32 4.12
C VAL A 68 -3.58 -13.73 4.50
N VAL A 69 -4.39 -14.23 3.56
CA VAL A 69 -5.74 -14.74 3.86
C VAL A 69 -5.68 -15.87 4.89
N ARG A 70 -4.81 -16.86 4.67
CA ARG A 70 -4.63 -18.00 5.58
C ARG A 70 -4.26 -17.54 7.00
N GLN A 71 -3.26 -16.68 7.13
CA GLN A 71 -2.78 -16.23 8.45
C GLN A 71 -3.79 -15.31 9.15
N LEU A 72 -4.44 -14.38 8.43
CA LEU A 72 -5.48 -13.51 9.01
C LEU A 72 -6.72 -14.30 9.45
N ALA A 73 -7.18 -15.25 8.64
CA ALA A 73 -8.27 -16.13 9.02
C ALA A 73 -7.92 -16.96 10.27
N GLY A 74 -6.70 -17.50 10.33
CA GLY A 74 -6.19 -18.20 11.51
C GLY A 74 -6.14 -17.31 12.74
N LEU A 75 -5.69 -16.05 12.60
CA LEU A 75 -5.68 -15.06 13.68
C LEU A 75 -7.09 -14.73 14.18
N SER A 76 -8.07 -14.56 13.30
CA SER A 76 -9.49 -14.38 13.66
C SER A 76 -10.00 -15.55 14.51
N VAL A 77 -9.74 -16.79 14.07
CA VAL A 77 -10.14 -18.00 14.81
C VAL A 77 -9.44 -18.07 16.17
N ALA A 78 -8.14 -17.76 16.22
CA ALA A 78 -7.38 -17.75 17.46
C ALA A 78 -7.92 -16.70 18.46
N CYS A 79 -8.32 -15.52 18.00
CA CYS A 79 -8.94 -14.50 18.85
C CYS A 79 -10.25 -15.02 19.48
N ARG A 80 -11.08 -15.74 18.72
CA ARG A 80 -12.34 -16.32 19.19
C ARG A 80 -12.15 -17.45 20.19
N ARG A 81 -11.05 -18.19 20.06
CA ARG A 81 -10.65 -19.24 21.00
C ARG A 81 -10.01 -18.72 22.28
N SER A 82 -9.78 -17.41 22.38
CA SER A 82 -9.25 -16.85 23.62
C SER A 82 -10.22 -17.16 24.77
N PRO A 83 -9.76 -17.85 25.84
CA PRO A 83 -10.65 -18.35 26.88
C PRO A 83 -11.31 -17.23 27.70
N VAL A 84 -10.71 -16.03 27.67
CA VAL A 84 -11.25 -14.81 28.28
C VAL A 84 -10.94 -13.61 27.41
N PRO A 85 -11.76 -12.54 27.46
CA PRO A 85 -11.47 -11.30 26.75
C PRO A 85 -10.11 -10.70 27.13
N GLN A 86 -9.38 -10.25 26.11
CA GLN A 86 -8.10 -9.54 26.26
C GLN A 86 -8.30 -8.04 26.10
N LYS A 87 -7.48 -7.24 26.76
CA LYS A 87 -7.55 -5.77 26.64
C LYS A 87 -6.42 -5.28 25.75
N TRP A 88 -6.60 -5.33 24.44
CA TRP A 88 -5.59 -4.92 23.46
C TRP A 88 -5.99 -3.57 22.85
N ILE A 89 -5.58 -2.47 23.50
CA ILE A 89 -5.93 -1.13 23.07
C ILE A 89 -4.76 -0.54 22.27
N GLY A 90 -5.03 -0.14 21.03
CA GLY A 90 -3.99 0.41 20.14
C GLY A 90 -3.19 -0.66 19.39
N SER A 91 -3.38 -1.94 19.71
CA SER A 91 -2.76 -3.02 18.93
C SER A 91 -3.23 -3.01 17.48
N SER A 92 -2.27 -3.27 16.60
CA SER A 92 -2.43 -3.23 15.15
C SER A 92 -1.98 -4.55 14.53
N VAL A 93 -2.50 -4.85 13.34
CA VAL A 93 -2.03 -5.96 12.51
C VAL A 93 -1.14 -5.41 11.42
N GLY A 94 0.08 -5.93 11.33
CA GLY A 94 1.07 -5.63 10.31
C GLY A 94 1.13 -6.75 9.29
N LEU A 95 1.19 -6.38 8.02
CA LEU A 95 1.40 -7.27 6.89
C LEU A 95 2.78 -6.96 6.30
N GLY A 96 3.56 -8.00 6.01
CA GLY A 96 4.89 -7.83 5.40
C GLY A 96 5.26 -9.01 4.54
N PHE A 97 6.04 -8.76 3.49
CA PHE A 97 6.71 -9.77 2.67
C PHE A 97 7.93 -9.13 2.01
N ASP A 98 8.85 -9.95 1.50
CA ASP A 98 10.00 -9.47 0.74
C ASP A 98 9.63 -9.34 -0.74
N CYS A 99 9.63 -8.11 -1.24
CA CYS A 99 9.41 -7.78 -2.66
C CYS A 99 10.69 -7.28 -3.36
N GLY A 100 11.85 -7.28 -2.69
CA GLY A 100 13.08 -6.71 -3.26
C GLY A 100 13.65 -7.52 -4.43
N ARG A 101 13.24 -8.78 -4.58
CA ARG A 101 13.66 -9.66 -5.68
C ARG A 101 12.57 -10.66 -6.03
N LEU A 102 12.47 -11.02 -7.32
CA LEU A 102 11.61 -12.12 -7.74
C LEU A 102 12.25 -13.47 -7.36
N PRO A 103 11.52 -14.36 -6.68
CA PRO A 103 12.00 -15.70 -6.37
C PRO A 103 12.23 -16.53 -7.64
N SER A 104 13.22 -17.42 -7.61
CA SER A 104 13.35 -18.44 -8.65
C SER A 104 12.28 -19.50 -8.47
N ARG A 105 11.74 -20.05 -9.56
CA ARG A 105 10.84 -21.21 -9.48
C ARG A 105 11.48 -22.42 -8.81
N SER A 106 12.81 -22.53 -8.87
CA SER A 106 13.56 -23.62 -8.26
C SER A 106 13.54 -23.61 -6.73
N THR A 107 13.31 -22.47 -6.09
CA THR A 107 13.23 -22.38 -4.63
C THR A 107 11.86 -22.78 -4.09
N GLY A 108 10.84 -22.78 -4.97
CA GLY A 108 9.47 -23.19 -4.67
C GLY A 108 8.63 -22.12 -3.98
N GLU A 109 7.31 -22.32 -3.97
CA GLU A 109 6.35 -21.38 -3.38
C GLU A 109 6.52 -21.18 -1.88
N GLU A 110 7.03 -22.20 -1.18
CA GLU A 110 7.21 -22.19 0.27
C GLU A 110 8.15 -21.09 0.76
N GLU A 111 9.11 -20.66 -0.06
CA GLU A 111 9.96 -19.52 0.29
C GLU A 111 9.13 -18.23 0.39
N VAL A 112 8.25 -17.97 -0.58
CA VAL A 112 7.37 -16.80 -0.60
C VAL A 112 6.41 -16.84 0.59
N ARG A 113 5.79 -18.00 0.84
CA ARG A 113 4.87 -18.19 1.96
C ARG A 113 5.57 -17.92 3.30
N ARG A 114 6.77 -18.46 3.51
CA ARG A 114 7.55 -18.24 4.73
C ARG A 114 8.00 -16.78 4.91
N SER A 115 8.26 -16.08 3.81
CA SER A 115 8.61 -14.65 3.83
C SER A 115 7.39 -13.74 4.08
N THR A 116 6.18 -14.24 3.85
CA THR A 116 4.94 -13.52 4.08
C THR A 116 4.52 -13.64 5.54
N GLN A 117 4.35 -12.51 6.21
CA GLN A 117 4.10 -12.46 7.63
C GLN A 117 2.89 -11.59 7.95
N VAL A 118 2.04 -12.11 8.84
CA VAL A 118 0.97 -11.38 9.52
C VAL A 118 1.32 -11.34 11.01
N HIS A 119 1.63 -10.15 11.50
CA HIS A 119 2.04 -9.94 12.89
C HIS A 119 1.13 -8.97 13.62
N THR A 120 0.94 -9.21 14.91
CA THR A 120 0.31 -8.25 15.81
C THR A 120 1.38 -7.42 16.50
N PHE A 121 1.23 -6.10 16.48
CA PHE A 121 2.20 -5.16 17.03
C PHE A 121 1.51 -4.00 17.77
N ASP A 122 2.31 -3.09 18.31
CA ASP A 122 1.87 -1.98 19.17
C ASP A 122 1.14 -2.47 20.44
N TRP A 123 1.90 -3.15 21.30
CA TRP A 123 1.40 -3.74 22.54
C TRP A 123 1.38 -2.76 23.72
N GLY A 124 1.62 -1.46 23.49
CA GLY A 124 1.91 -0.49 24.55
C GLY A 124 0.81 -0.32 25.62
N ARG A 125 -0.45 -0.63 25.28
CA ARG A 125 -1.59 -0.63 26.22
C ARG A 125 -2.34 -1.97 26.22
N SER A 126 -1.63 -3.03 25.86
CA SER A 126 -2.21 -4.34 25.64
C SER A 126 -1.80 -5.31 26.74
N GLU A 127 -2.79 -5.98 27.33
CA GLU A 127 -2.59 -6.86 28.47
C GLU A 127 -3.09 -8.26 28.15
N LEU A 128 -2.24 -9.25 28.44
CA LEU A 128 -2.62 -10.66 28.43
C LEU A 128 -3.32 -11.03 29.73
N ASN A 129 -4.49 -11.63 29.59
CA ASN A 129 -5.35 -12.05 30.66
C ASN A 129 -5.50 -13.57 30.67
N THR A 130 -5.53 -14.14 31.86
CA THR A 130 -5.78 -15.57 32.08
C THR A 130 -7.16 -15.76 32.69
N MET A 131 -7.70 -16.98 32.64
CA MET A 131 -8.99 -17.30 33.27
C MET A 131 -9.01 -16.91 34.75
N ASP A 132 -8.00 -17.32 35.51
CA ASP A 132 -7.91 -17.03 36.96
C ASP A 132 -7.88 -15.52 37.23
N LYS A 133 -7.09 -14.76 36.47
CA LYS A 133 -7.03 -13.30 36.61
C LYS A 133 -8.35 -12.66 36.26
N HIS A 134 -9.03 -13.12 35.21
CA HIS A 134 -10.33 -12.60 34.79
C HIS A 134 -11.40 -12.80 35.85
N MET A 135 -11.45 -13.98 36.48
CA MET A 135 -12.42 -14.29 37.53
C MET A 135 -12.22 -13.45 38.81
N LEU A 136 -11.03 -12.89 39.01
CA LEU A 136 -10.72 -11.97 40.11
C LEU A 136 -11.06 -10.51 39.80
N LEU A 137 -11.38 -10.16 38.55
CA LEU A 137 -11.75 -8.80 38.16
C LEU A 137 -13.17 -8.46 38.63
N SER A 138 -13.40 -7.17 38.89
CA SER A 138 -14.75 -6.67 39.10
C SER A 138 -15.61 -6.85 37.84
N GLU A 139 -16.93 -6.98 37.99
CA GLU A 139 -17.85 -7.09 36.83
C GLU A 139 -17.68 -5.93 35.83
N LYS A 140 -17.42 -4.72 36.36
CA LYS A 140 -17.13 -3.53 35.55
C LYS A 140 -15.89 -3.71 34.67
N ASP A 141 -14.80 -4.24 35.23
CA ASP A 141 -13.55 -4.47 34.50
C ASP A 141 -13.68 -5.64 33.53
N GLN A 142 -14.44 -6.69 33.87
CA GLN A 142 -14.76 -7.78 32.94
C GLN A 142 -15.53 -7.25 31.72
N HIS A 143 -16.52 -6.39 31.95
CA HIS A 143 -17.30 -5.77 30.88
C HIS A 143 -16.45 -4.87 29.97
N ASP A 144 -15.64 -3.98 30.57
CA ASP A 144 -14.72 -3.10 29.84
C ASP A 144 -13.74 -3.91 28.95
N ARG A 145 -13.16 -5.00 29.49
CA ARG A 145 -12.33 -5.92 28.70
C ARG A 145 -13.11 -6.58 27.57
N GLY A 146 -14.32 -7.05 27.84
CA GLY A 146 -15.20 -7.65 26.83
C GLY A 146 -15.50 -6.69 25.68
N GLU A 147 -15.75 -5.42 25.98
CA GLU A 147 -16.00 -4.38 24.99
C GLU A 147 -14.79 -4.14 24.08
N PHE A 148 -13.61 -3.88 24.66
CA PHE A 148 -12.39 -3.64 23.87
C PHE A 148 -11.95 -4.88 23.09
N TRP A 149 -12.11 -6.07 23.66
CA TRP A 149 -11.80 -7.32 22.95
C TRP A 149 -12.68 -7.49 21.71
N ARG A 150 -13.98 -7.20 21.84
CA ARG A 150 -14.92 -7.25 20.72
C ARG A 150 -14.54 -6.28 19.60
N TYR A 151 -14.07 -5.07 19.94
CA TYR A 151 -13.57 -4.13 18.92
C TYR A 151 -12.34 -4.65 18.19
N TYR A 152 -11.35 -5.16 18.94
CA TYR A 152 -10.15 -5.72 18.34
C TYR A 152 -10.46 -6.91 17.43
N MET A 153 -11.21 -7.89 17.94
CA MET A 153 -11.64 -9.07 17.20
C MET A 153 -12.45 -8.69 15.95
N GLY A 154 -13.41 -7.76 16.08
CA GLY A 154 -14.19 -7.27 14.95
C GLY A 154 -13.35 -6.59 13.87
N GLY A 155 -12.27 -5.88 14.26
CA GLY A 155 -11.30 -5.30 13.33
C GLY A 155 -10.49 -6.36 12.58
N VAL A 156 -9.98 -7.37 13.29
CA VAL A 156 -9.27 -8.51 12.68
C VAL A 156 -10.18 -9.28 11.72
N ASP A 157 -11.43 -9.55 12.11
CA ASP A 157 -12.39 -10.25 11.25
C ASP A 157 -12.69 -9.47 9.98
N ARG A 158 -12.86 -8.14 10.08
CA ARG A 158 -13.08 -7.30 8.90
C ARG A 158 -11.86 -7.31 7.99
N LEU A 159 -10.65 -7.23 8.54
CA LEU A 159 -9.42 -7.29 7.75
C LEU A 159 -9.26 -8.65 7.06
N ALA A 160 -9.48 -9.76 7.77
CA ALA A 160 -9.44 -11.11 7.22
C ALA A 160 -10.47 -11.30 6.09
N TRP A 161 -11.68 -10.77 6.29
CA TRP A 161 -12.74 -10.80 5.28
C TRP A 161 -12.39 -9.99 4.03
N GLU A 162 -11.89 -8.77 4.18
CA GLU A 162 -11.46 -7.93 3.04
C GLU A 162 -10.29 -8.57 2.28
N ALA A 163 -9.36 -9.21 2.98
CA ALA A 163 -8.27 -9.97 2.35
C ALA A 163 -8.81 -11.14 1.51
N ALA A 164 -9.71 -11.94 2.09
CA ALA A 164 -10.32 -13.07 1.38
C ALA A 164 -11.16 -12.62 0.18
N ARG A 165 -11.94 -11.54 0.36
CA ARG A 165 -12.75 -10.92 -0.69
C ARG A 165 -11.89 -10.39 -1.84
N ALA A 166 -10.84 -9.64 -1.52
CA ALA A 166 -9.92 -9.10 -2.52
C ALA A 166 -9.18 -10.22 -3.27
N TYR A 167 -8.76 -11.27 -2.57
CA TYR A 167 -8.19 -12.47 -3.19
C TYR A 167 -9.21 -13.13 -4.14
N LYS A 168 -10.45 -13.38 -3.70
CA LYS A 168 -11.50 -13.99 -4.54
C LYS A 168 -11.67 -13.24 -5.85
N HIS A 169 -11.78 -11.92 -5.75
CA HIS A 169 -12.05 -11.09 -6.91
C HIS A 169 -10.85 -10.86 -7.81
N ARG A 170 -9.62 -11.06 -7.35
CA ARG A 170 -8.41 -10.90 -8.17
C ARG A 170 -7.92 -12.23 -8.76
N PHE A 171 -7.88 -13.28 -7.94
CA PHE A 171 -7.14 -14.51 -8.25
C PHE A 171 -8.00 -15.78 -8.32
N SER A 172 -9.34 -15.69 -8.31
CA SER A 172 -10.22 -16.87 -8.45
C SER A 172 -10.99 -16.95 -9.78
N CYS A 173 -10.62 -16.14 -10.78
CA CYS A 173 -11.18 -16.27 -12.12
C CYS A 173 -10.54 -17.46 -12.85
N THR A 174 -11.27 -18.57 -13.05
CA THR A 174 -10.76 -19.76 -13.77
C THR A 174 -11.18 -19.84 -15.24
N THR A 175 -12.11 -18.98 -15.66
CA THR A 175 -12.67 -19.02 -17.02
C THR A 175 -12.01 -17.96 -17.90
N ARG A 176 -12.51 -16.73 -17.82
CA ARG A 176 -11.99 -15.56 -18.53
C ARG A 176 -12.58 -14.30 -17.94
N TRP A 177 -11.79 -13.24 -17.97
CA TRP A 177 -12.31 -11.87 -17.92
C TRP A 177 -13.09 -11.59 -19.19
N SER A 178 -14.27 -10.97 -19.08
CA SER A 178 -15.15 -10.69 -20.22
C SER A 178 -15.04 -9.25 -20.69
N ILE A 179 -14.99 -8.30 -19.75
CA ILE A 179 -15.02 -6.87 -20.02
C ILE A 179 -13.99 -6.14 -19.15
N ILE A 180 -13.30 -5.16 -19.73
CA ILE A 180 -12.54 -4.13 -19.02
C ILE A 180 -13.26 -2.79 -19.17
N THR A 181 -13.40 -2.07 -18.07
CA THR A 181 -13.81 -0.67 -18.07
C THR A 181 -12.65 0.20 -17.58
N PHE A 182 -12.18 1.09 -18.45
CA PHE A 182 -11.30 2.20 -18.13
C PHE A 182 -12.17 3.38 -17.70
N LYS A 183 -11.98 3.87 -16.48
CA LYS A 183 -12.64 5.06 -15.95
C LYS A 183 -11.59 6.10 -15.62
N LEU A 184 -11.55 7.17 -16.39
CA LEU A 184 -10.66 8.30 -16.15
C LEU A 184 -11.33 9.26 -15.17
N CYS A 185 -10.57 9.64 -14.16
CA CYS A 185 -10.97 10.62 -13.16
C CYS A 185 -9.88 11.68 -13.01
N ASP A 186 -10.29 12.88 -12.61
CA ASP A 186 -9.42 13.86 -11.99
C ASP A 186 -9.19 13.44 -10.54
N PHE A 187 -7.93 13.35 -10.12
CA PHE A 187 -7.63 12.95 -8.75
C PHE A 187 -7.81 14.12 -7.79
N ASP A 188 -8.55 13.88 -6.70
CA ASP A 188 -8.69 14.82 -5.59
C ASP A 188 -8.29 14.15 -4.28
N SER A 189 -7.30 14.72 -3.59
CA SER A 189 -6.80 14.21 -2.32
C SER A 189 -7.79 14.39 -1.15
N MET A 190 -8.68 15.38 -1.24
CA MET A 190 -9.56 15.78 -0.14
C MET A 190 -11.04 15.56 -0.43
N SER A 191 -11.44 15.44 -1.70
CA SER A 191 -12.80 15.16 -2.18
C SER A 191 -12.87 13.81 -2.90
N GLU A 192 -14.05 13.49 -3.44
CA GLU A 192 -14.18 12.39 -4.39
C GLU A 192 -13.59 12.80 -5.73
N ASN A 193 -12.94 11.87 -6.42
CA ASN A 193 -12.34 12.11 -7.74
C ASN A 193 -13.40 12.50 -8.78
N ASP A 194 -13.17 13.59 -9.51
CA ASP A 194 -14.10 14.06 -10.55
C ASP A 194 -14.06 13.17 -11.80
N PHE A 195 -15.21 12.62 -12.20
CA PHE A 195 -15.30 11.76 -13.39
C PHE A 195 -15.03 12.55 -14.68
N ILE A 196 -14.06 12.08 -15.47
CA ILE A 196 -13.74 12.64 -16.79
C ILE A 196 -14.47 11.87 -17.90
N GLY A 197 -14.27 10.55 -17.96
CA GLY A 197 -14.77 9.73 -19.05
C GLY A 197 -14.60 8.23 -18.80
N ARG A 198 -15.31 7.42 -19.56
CA ARG A 198 -15.22 5.95 -19.53
C ARG A 198 -15.04 5.35 -20.91
N LEU A 199 -14.33 4.23 -20.96
CA LEU A 199 -14.20 3.35 -22.13
C LEU A 199 -14.41 1.91 -21.66
N THR A 200 -15.25 1.15 -22.34
CA THR A 200 -15.52 -0.25 -22.02
C THR A 200 -15.21 -1.11 -23.24
N VAL A 201 -14.40 -2.15 -23.05
CA VAL A 201 -13.89 -3.00 -24.13
C VAL A 201 -13.96 -4.47 -23.73
N PRO A 202 -14.12 -5.40 -24.69
CA PRO A 202 -13.96 -6.83 -24.42
C PRO A 202 -12.52 -7.16 -24.03
N VAL A 203 -12.32 -8.22 -23.23
CA VAL A 203 -10.97 -8.75 -22.95
C VAL A 203 -10.58 -9.73 -24.05
N GLU A 204 -9.85 -9.23 -25.04
CA GLU A 204 -9.29 -10.00 -26.15
C GLU A 204 -7.99 -9.35 -26.63
N GLU A 205 -7.17 -10.09 -27.39
CA GLU A 205 -5.95 -9.54 -27.99
C GLU A 205 -6.28 -8.29 -28.80
N THR A 206 -5.72 -7.17 -28.36
CA THR A 206 -6.00 -5.85 -28.92
C THR A 206 -4.65 -5.18 -29.20
N PRO A 207 -4.31 -4.92 -30.47
CA PRO A 207 -3.11 -4.13 -30.78
C PRO A 207 -3.26 -2.73 -30.21
N GLU A 208 -2.19 -1.94 -30.26
CA GLU A 208 -2.27 -0.54 -29.85
C GLU A 208 -3.43 0.18 -30.55
N THR A 209 -4.41 0.58 -29.75
CA THR A 209 -5.70 1.11 -30.20
C THR A 209 -5.99 2.40 -29.46
N THR A 210 -6.47 3.41 -30.19
CA THR A 210 -6.95 4.67 -29.62
C THR A 210 -8.46 4.75 -29.79
N ALA A 211 -9.18 4.98 -28.69
CA ALA A 211 -10.64 5.06 -28.69
C ALA A 211 -11.13 6.31 -27.96
N ASP A 212 -12.29 6.81 -28.37
CA ASP A 212 -12.93 7.96 -27.74
C ASP A 212 -13.48 7.61 -26.35
N LEU A 213 -13.32 8.54 -25.41
CA LEU A 213 -13.95 8.46 -24.09
C LEU A 213 -15.42 8.87 -24.16
N SER A 214 -16.25 8.19 -23.38
CA SER A 214 -17.67 8.49 -23.25
C SER A 214 -18.02 9.09 -21.89
N THR A 215 -18.96 10.03 -21.85
CA THR A 215 -19.56 10.56 -20.63
C THR A 215 -20.47 9.50 -19.97
N LYS A 216 -21.01 9.80 -18.79
CA LYS A 216 -22.02 8.94 -18.13
C LYS A 216 -23.24 8.68 -19.02
N ASP A 217 -23.61 9.65 -19.84
CA ASP A 217 -24.76 9.56 -20.76
C ASP A 217 -24.43 8.88 -22.10
N GLY A 218 -23.19 8.42 -22.29
CA GLY A 218 -22.73 7.79 -23.54
C GLY A 218 -22.40 8.76 -24.67
N ASN A 219 -22.33 10.07 -24.41
CA ASN A 219 -21.86 11.05 -25.38
C ASN A 219 -20.32 11.09 -25.40
N HIS A 220 -19.71 11.49 -26.51
CA HIS A 220 -18.26 11.71 -26.55
C HIS A 220 -17.83 12.78 -25.55
N VAL A 221 -16.76 12.54 -24.81
CA VAL A 221 -16.11 13.55 -23.97
C VAL A 221 -15.35 14.49 -24.91
N VAL A 222 -15.69 15.77 -24.88
CA VAL A 222 -15.03 16.79 -25.70
C VAL A 222 -14.10 17.60 -24.80
N GLY A 223 -12.87 17.82 -25.27
CA GLY A 223 -11.93 18.72 -24.59
C GLY A 223 -12.43 20.16 -24.56
N ASP A 224 -11.74 21.00 -23.79
CA ASP A 224 -12.11 22.39 -23.53
C ASP A 224 -12.59 23.17 -24.77
N TYR A 225 -13.84 23.65 -24.70
CA TYR A 225 -14.52 24.47 -25.71
C TYR A 225 -14.56 23.87 -27.13
N GLY A 226 -14.38 22.56 -27.27
CA GLY A 226 -14.39 21.89 -28.58
C GLY A 226 -13.15 22.11 -29.45
N PHE A 227 -12.21 22.98 -29.04
CA PHE A 227 -11.01 23.27 -29.84
C PHE A 227 -9.98 22.15 -29.82
N ARG A 228 -9.97 21.32 -28.76
CA ARG A 228 -9.02 20.20 -28.62
C ARG A 228 -9.52 18.91 -29.26
N GLY A 229 -10.76 18.86 -29.75
CA GLY A 229 -11.36 17.62 -30.24
C GLY A 229 -11.88 16.69 -29.12
N SER A 230 -12.19 15.45 -29.50
CA SER A 230 -12.65 14.41 -28.57
C SER A 230 -11.50 13.93 -27.69
N ALA A 231 -11.79 13.69 -26.41
CA ALA A 231 -10.87 13.07 -25.49
C ALA A 231 -10.73 11.59 -25.81
N THR A 232 -9.49 11.09 -25.91
CA THR A 232 -9.19 9.72 -26.32
C THR A 232 -8.29 9.00 -25.32
N LEU A 233 -8.34 7.67 -25.35
CA LEU A 233 -7.48 6.78 -24.58
C LEU A 233 -6.79 5.79 -25.52
N THR A 234 -5.47 5.67 -25.40
CA THR A 234 -4.66 4.69 -26.13
C THR A 234 -4.26 3.54 -25.20
N TYR A 235 -4.53 2.30 -25.62
CA TYR A 235 -4.26 1.10 -24.85
C TYR A 235 -3.91 -0.10 -25.76
N ALA A 236 -3.38 -1.18 -25.18
CA ALA A 236 -3.24 -2.48 -25.83
C ALA A 236 -3.56 -3.60 -24.83
N ILE A 237 -3.98 -4.77 -25.33
CA ILE A 237 -4.27 -5.96 -24.50
C ILE A 237 -3.56 -7.16 -25.11
N THR A 238 -2.77 -7.87 -24.32
CA THR A 238 -2.02 -9.06 -24.77
C THR A 238 -2.19 -10.20 -23.79
N TRP A 239 -2.24 -11.44 -24.30
CA TRP A 239 -2.22 -12.62 -23.43
C TRP A 239 -0.79 -13.02 -23.12
N ARG A 240 -0.47 -13.19 -21.83
CA ARG A 240 0.81 -13.75 -21.37
C ARG A 240 0.56 -15.11 -20.72
N PRO A 241 0.96 -16.23 -21.36
CA PRO A 241 0.86 -17.54 -20.75
C PRO A 241 1.89 -17.70 -19.63
N TYR A 242 1.54 -18.46 -18.60
CA TYR A 242 2.49 -18.85 -17.55
C TYR A 242 2.86 -20.34 -17.65
N PRO A 243 4.02 -20.75 -17.10
CA PRO A 243 4.41 -22.14 -17.06
C PRO A 243 3.39 -22.99 -16.29
N ARG A 244 3.28 -24.27 -16.65
CA ARG A 244 2.33 -25.22 -16.02
C ARG A 244 2.53 -25.43 -14.53
N THR A 245 3.70 -25.07 -13.99
CA THR A 245 3.99 -25.13 -12.56
C THR A 245 3.36 -23.97 -11.78
N SER A 246 2.83 -22.96 -12.47
CA SER A 246 2.16 -21.82 -11.85
C SER A 246 0.76 -22.19 -11.38
N ARG A 247 0.28 -21.54 -10.31
CA ARG A 247 -1.12 -21.57 -9.87
C ARG A 247 -2.04 -20.76 -10.78
N LEU A 248 -1.47 -20.05 -11.74
CA LEU A 248 -2.14 -19.22 -12.72
C LEU A 248 -1.86 -19.77 -14.13
N ILE A 249 -2.87 -19.82 -14.99
CA ILE A 249 -2.71 -20.26 -16.40
C ILE A 249 -1.95 -19.20 -17.21
N GLY A 250 -2.15 -17.94 -16.84
CA GLY A 250 -1.61 -16.77 -17.52
C GLY A 250 -2.30 -15.50 -17.04
N SER A 251 -2.01 -14.40 -17.71
CA SER A 251 -2.59 -13.08 -17.43
C SER A 251 -2.91 -12.34 -18.72
N TRP A 252 -4.06 -11.68 -18.76
CA TRP A 252 -4.29 -10.63 -19.75
C TRP A 252 -3.56 -9.37 -19.27
N ARG A 253 -2.57 -8.94 -20.04
CA ARG A 253 -1.80 -7.72 -19.78
C ARG A 253 -2.43 -6.55 -20.50
N VAL A 254 -2.94 -5.62 -19.72
CA VAL A 254 -3.51 -4.36 -20.20
C VAL A 254 -2.41 -3.30 -20.14
N HIS A 255 -1.96 -2.83 -21.30
CA HIS A 255 -0.99 -1.75 -21.41
C HIS A 255 -1.74 -0.43 -21.54
N LEU A 256 -1.78 0.35 -20.47
CA LEU A 256 -2.31 1.70 -20.45
C LEU A 256 -1.22 2.67 -20.91
N LYS A 257 -1.32 3.14 -22.15
CA LYS A 257 -0.29 4.01 -22.73
C LYS A 257 -0.48 5.45 -22.33
N ARG A 258 -1.55 6.08 -22.83
CA ARG A 258 -1.78 7.52 -22.71
C ARG A 258 -3.22 7.92 -22.96
N ALA A 259 -3.57 9.13 -22.57
CA ALA A 259 -4.80 9.80 -22.98
C ALA A 259 -4.48 11.14 -23.64
N GLN A 260 -5.42 11.66 -24.44
CA GLN A 260 -5.26 12.95 -25.12
C GLN A 260 -6.53 13.78 -25.02
N HIS A 261 -6.35 15.09 -25.07
CA HIS A 261 -7.42 16.09 -25.13
C HIS A 261 -8.40 16.03 -23.95
N LEU A 262 -7.90 15.70 -22.75
CA LEU A 262 -8.74 15.66 -21.56
C LEU A 262 -9.30 17.06 -21.24
N PRO A 263 -10.55 17.15 -20.75
CA PRO A 263 -11.14 18.41 -20.28
C PRO A 263 -10.53 18.83 -18.95
N ARG A 264 -10.59 20.13 -18.65
CA ARG A 264 -10.17 20.69 -17.37
C ARG A 264 -11.24 20.48 -16.30
N GLN A 265 -10.88 19.87 -15.19
CA GLN A 265 -11.81 19.60 -14.08
C GLN A 265 -11.55 20.49 -12.85
N ASP A 266 -10.31 20.96 -12.63
CA ASP A 266 -9.92 21.88 -11.54
C ASP A 266 -10.42 23.34 -11.64
N LYS A 267 -11.69 23.55 -12.02
CA LYS A 267 -12.24 24.90 -12.31
C LYS A 267 -12.28 25.81 -11.08
N MET A 268 -12.52 25.26 -9.89
CA MET A 268 -12.65 26.06 -8.67
C MET A 268 -11.33 26.67 -8.20
N GLN A 269 -10.19 26.11 -8.59
CA GLN A 269 -8.87 26.60 -8.18
C GLN A 269 -8.27 27.62 -9.16
N LEU A 270 -9.05 28.08 -10.15
CA LEU A 270 -8.55 28.86 -11.29
C LEU A 270 -7.40 28.15 -12.03
N ARG A 271 -7.27 26.83 -11.86
CA ARG A 271 -6.30 26.00 -12.56
C ARG A 271 -6.86 25.62 -13.91
N THR A 272 -5.96 25.52 -14.88
CA THR A 272 -6.32 25.23 -16.27
C THR A 272 -5.96 23.80 -16.67
N THR A 273 -5.97 22.87 -15.72
CA THR A 273 -5.46 21.51 -15.88
C THR A 273 -6.36 20.50 -15.17
N SER A 274 -5.95 19.24 -15.22
CA SER A 274 -6.47 18.11 -14.46
C SER A 274 -5.27 17.30 -13.98
N ASP A 275 -5.44 16.51 -12.93
CA ASP A 275 -4.54 15.52 -12.36
C ASP A 275 -5.06 14.11 -12.69
N PRO A 276 -5.07 13.68 -13.98
CA PRO A 276 -5.74 12.46 -14.39
C PRO A 276 -5.13 11.19 -13.81
N MET A 277 -6.04 10.27 -13.45
CA MET A 277 -5.77 8.88 -13.17
C MET A 277 -6.78 7.98 -13.89
N CYS A 278 -6.42 6.72 -14.11
CA CYS A 278 -7.29 5.72 -14.71
C CYS A 278 -7.57 4.59 -13.73
N GLU A 279 -8.85 4.36 -13.43
CA GLU A 279 -9.33 3.15 -12.77
C GLU A 279 -9.61 2.09 -13.83
N ILE A 280 -9.00 0.91 -13.70
CA ILE A 280 -9.21 -0.23 -14.60
C ILE A 280 -10.01 -1.27 -13.84
N THR A 281 -11.22 -1.57 -14.29
CA THR A 281 -12.07 -2.60 -13.69
C THR A 281 -12.33 -3.72 -14.66
N ALA A 282 -11.82 -4.91 -14.36
CA ALA A 282 -12.11 -6.13 -15.12
C ALA A 282 -13.27 -6.89 -14.47
N CYS A 283 -14.16 -7.44 -15.28
CA CYS A 283 -15.32 -8.22 -14.82
C CYS A 283 -15.34 -9.59 -15.48
N ALA A 284 -15.76 -10.61 -14.74
CA ALA A 284 -15.97 -11.96 -15.25
C ALA A 284 -17.28 -12.53 -14.72
N GLU A 285 -18.12 -13.04 -15.61
CA GLU A 285 -19.28 -13.85 -15.22
C GLU A 285 -18.82 -15.31 -15.03
N THR A 286 -19.04 -15.84 -13.84
CA THR A 286 -18.75 -17.23 -13.50
C THR A 286 -20.04 -17.97 -13.19
N ALA A 287 -19.99 -19.31 -13.19
CA ALA A 287 -21.12 -20.13 -12.75
C ALA A 287 -21.55 -19.81 -11.30
N THR A 288 -20.65 -19.28 -10.50
CA THR A 288 -20.87 -18.98 -9.08
C THR A 288 -21.30 -17.55 -8.81
N GLY A 289 -21.13 -16.63 -9.76
CA GLY A 289 -21.42 -15.20 -9.59
C GLY A 289 -20.50 -14.29 -10.40
N LEU A 290 -20.52 -13.01 -10.10
CA LEU A 290 -19.68 -12.01 -10.77
C LEU A 290 -18.37 -11.80 -10.00
N LEU A 291 -17.25 -11.82 -10.71
CA LEU A 291 -15.96 -11.37 -10.21
C LEU A 291 -15.65 -9.98 -10.79
N CYS A 292 -15.16 -9.08 -9.95
CA CYS A 292 -14.73 -7.75 -10.37
C CYS A 292 -13.39 -7.39 -9.73
N HIS A 293 -12.36 -7.20 -10.54
CA HIS A 293 -11.05 -6.76 -10.08
C HIS A 293 -10.81 -5.30 -10.49
N ARG A 294 -10.42 -4.45 -9.53
CA ARG A 294 -10.11 -3.04 -9.75
C ARG A 294 -8.63 -2.78 -9.52
N GLN A 295 -8.00 -2.04 -10.43
CA GLN A 295 -6.65 -1.51 -10.35
C GLN A 295 -6.69 -0.01 -10.68
N VAL A 296 -5.64 0.73 -10.31
CA VAL A 296 -5.57 2.19 -10.50
C VAL A 296 -4.18 2.56 -11.00
N SER A 297 -4.10 3.46 -11.99
CA SER A 297 -2.84 3.97 -12.50
C SER A 297 -2.18 4.99 -11.56
N SER A 298 -0.95 5.40 -11.88
CA SER A 298 -0.40 6.62 -11.30
C SER A 298 -1.21 7.87 -11.70
N VAL A 299 -1.11 8.91 -10.86
CA VAL A 299 -1.70 10.23 -11.10
C VAL A 299 -0.70 11.07 -11.90
N LYS A 300 -1.14 11.69 -12.99
CA LYS A 300 -0.29 12.57 -13.81
C LYS A 300 -0.65 14.02 -13.56
N VAL A 301 0.18 14.69 -12.77
CA VAL A 301 -0.09 16.03 -12.25
C VAL A 301 -0.16 17.07 -13.38
N ARG A 302 -1.24 17.86 -13.37
CA ARG A 302 -1.49 19.03 -14.21
C ARG A 302 -1.32 18.74 -15.69
N ASN A 303 -1.79 17.57 -16.11
CA ASN A 303 -1.57 17.05 -17.44
C ASN A 303 -2.92 16.72 -18.11
N LEU A 304 -3.16 17.28 -19.29
CA LEU A 304 -4.36 16.99 -20.06
C LEU A 304 -4.12 15.98 -21.19
N ASP A 305 -2.87 15.55 -21.37
CA ASP A 305 -2.42 14.55 -22.33
C ASP A 305 -1.44 13.58 -21.60
N PRO A 306 -1.92 12.90 -20.54
CA PRO A 306 -1.07 12.05 -19.70
C PRO A 306 -0.52 10.85 -20.46
N GLU A 307 0.76 10.54 -20.21
CA GLU A 307 1.40 9.29 -20.62
C GLU A 307 1.74 8.47 -19.37
N TRP A 308 1.15 7.29 -19.24
CA TRP A 308 1.35 6.36 -18.13
C TRP A 308 2.42 5.33 -18.45
N GLU A 309 2.29 4.64 -19.58
CA GLU A 309 3.11 3.49 -19.96
C GLU A 309 3.12 2.40 -18.86
N GLU A 310 1.94 2.12 -18.30
CA GLU A 310 1.75 1.18 -17.18
C GLU A 310 1.09 -0.13 -17.65
N PHE A 311 1.49 -1.25 -17.04
CA PHE A 311 0.93 -2.57 -17.30
C PHE A 311 0.10 -3.06 -16.12
N PHE A 312 -1.07 -3.61 -16.43
CA PHE A 312 -1.99 -4.17 -15.45
C PHE A 312 -2.30 -5.62 -15.80
N ASP A 313 -2.14 -6.51 -14.83
CA ASP A 313 -2.36 -7.94 -14.99
C ASP A 313 -3.75 -8.37 -14.53
N LEU A 314 -4.47 -9.07 -15.40
CA LEU A 314 -5.75 -9.73 -15.11
C LEU A 314 -5.53 -11.24 -15.14
N PRO A 315 -5.12 -11.85 -14.00
CA PRO A 315 -4.73 -13.25 -13.97
C PRO A 315 -5.92 -14.19 -14.14
N ILE A 316 -5.65 -15.36 -14.72
CA ILE A 316 -6.58 -16.50 -14.76
C ILE A 316 -5.99 -17.63 -13.92
N ALA A 317 -6.73 -18.05 -12.91
CA ALA A 317 -6.37 -19.14 -12.02
C ALA A 317 -6.37 -20.49 -12.74
N ALA A 318 -5.38 -21.33 -12.42
CA ALA A 318 -5.35 -22.72 -12.87
C ALA A 318 -6.43 -23.56 -12.19
N GLU A 319 -6.71 -23.27 -10.91
CA GLU A 319 -7.64 -24.02 -10.07
C GLU A 319 -8.66 -23.08 -9.39
N PRO A 320 -9.93 -23.49 -9.26
CA PRO A 320 -10.99 -22.65 -8.69
C PRO A 320 -10.93 -22.52 -7.17
N ASP A 321 -10.35 -23.52 -6.50
CA ASP A 321 -10.52 -23.76 -5.06
C ASP A 321 -9.33 -23.27 -4.21
N ASN A 322 -8.47 -22.43 -4.79
CA ASN A 322 -7.28 -21.94 -4.09
C ASN A 322 -7.63 -21.11 -2.84
N LEU A 323 -8.71 -20.32 -2.86
CA LEU A 323 -9.15 -19.55 -1.69
C LEU A 323 -9.70 -20.49 -0.61
N GLU A 324 -10.54 -21.44 -1.02
CA GLU A 324 -11.16 -22.44 -0.17
C GLU A 324 -10.09 -23.29 0.52
N ALA A 325 -9.04 -23.68 -0.20
CA ALA A 325 -7.87 -24.35 0.37
C ALA A 325 -7.15 -23.49 1.43
N ALA A 326 -6.96 -22.19 1.18
CA ALA A 326 -6.36 -21.27 2.16
C ALA A 326 -7.20 -21.19 3.45
N LEU A 327 -8.52 -21.08 3.31
CA LEU A 327 -9.47 -20.98 4.41
C LEU A 327 -9.52 -22.28 5.23
N GLU A 328 -9.58 -23.44 4.56
CA GLU A 328 -9.61 -24.74 5.22
C GLU A 328 -8.29 -25.03 5.96
N ALA A 329 -7.15 -24.60 5.39
CA ALA A 329 -5.84 -24.68 6.04
C ALA A 329 -5.74 -23.76 7.27
N ALA A 330 -6.51 -22.67 7.32
CA ALA A 330 -6.55 -21.78 8.47
C ALA A 330 -7.38 -22.36 9.62
N ALA A 331 -8.56 -22.93 9.31
CA ALA A 331 -9.37 -23.68 10.26
C ALA A 331 -10.37 -24.60 9.54
N ALA A 332 -10.52 -25.81 10.06
CA ALA A 332 -11.44 -26.81 9.51
C ALA A 332 -12.88 -26.30 9.46
N GLY A 333 -13.53 -26.44 8.30
CA GLY A 333 -14.90 -26.01 8.05
C GLY A 333 -15.07 -24.52 7.77
N LEU A 334 -14.00 -23.71 7.76
CA LEU A 334 -14.10 -22.29 7.41
C LEU A 334 -14.46 -22.08 5.93
N ALA A 335 -14.04 -23.01 5.07
CA ALA A 335 -14.41 -23.05 3.66
C ALA A 335 -15.79 -23.71 3.41
N SER A 336 -16.51 -24.14 4.45
CA SER A 336 -17.76 -24.89 4.27
C SER A 336 -18.87 -24.04 3.62
N GLY A 337 -19.51 -24.60 2.59
CA GLY A 337 -20.58 -23.92 1.83
C GLY A 337 -20.07 -22.94 0.78
N SER A 338 -20.99 -22.25 0.08
CA SER A 338 -20.65 -21.30 -0.99
C SER A 338 -19.91 -20.09 -0.44
N VAL A 339 -18.68 -19.83 -0.87
CA VAL A 339 -17.95 -18.60 -0.49
C VAL A 339 -18.42 -17.37 -1.26
N VAL A 340 -19.18 -17.54 -2.34
CA VAL A 340 -19.53 -16.42 -3.23
C VAL A 340 -20.50 -15.44 -2.59
N ASP A 341 -21.44 -15.94 -1.79
CA ASP A 341 -22.39 -15.09 -1.06
C ASP A 341 -21.73 -14.28 0.07
N ILE A 342 -20.50 -14.66 0.46
CA ILE A 342 -19.74 -14.00 1.53
C ILE A 342 -18.89 -12.87 0.99
N PHE A 343 -18.43 -12.98 -0.25
CA PHE A 343 -17.46 -12.09 -0.87
C PHE A 343 -18.08 -11.39 -2.08
N PRO A 344 -18.97 -10.39 -1.87
CA PRO A 344 -19.54 -9.62 -2.97
C PRO A 344 -18.48 -8.65 -3.57
N PRO A 345 -18.62 -8.31 -4.86
CA PRO A 345 -17.78 -7.31 -5.52
C PRO A 345 -17.72 -5.98 -4.76
N GLU A 346 -16.56 -5.29 -4.80
CA GLU A 346 -16.39 -3.98 -4.14
C GLU A 346 -17.38 -2.94 -4.67
N LYS A 347 -17.55 -2.91 -5.98
CA LYS A 347 -18.54 -2.09 -6.66
C LYS A 347 -19.14 -2.93 -7.77
N MET A 348 -20.46 -2.99 -7.81
CA MET A 348 -21.18 -3.57 -8.94
C MET A 348 -20.89 -2.72 -10.20
N PRO A 349 -20.49 -3.32 -11.33
CA PRO A 349 -20.23 -2.59 -12.56
C PRO A 349 -21.48 -1.83 -13.03
N LEU A 350 -21.31 -0.57 -13.43
CA LEU A 350 -22.42 0.28 -13.85
C LEU A 350 -23.23 -0.32 -15.02
N TRP A 351 -22.57 -1.05 -15.94
CA TRP A 351 -23.25 -1.66 -17.10
C TRP A 351 -24.31 -2.69 -16.71
N GLN A 352 -24.09 -3.41 -15.61
CA GLN A 352 -25.04 -4.38 -15.09
C GLN A 352 -26.25 -3.68 -14.46
N LYS A 353 -26.03 -2.52 -13.83
CA LYS A 353 -27.10 -1.66 -13.28
C LYS A 353 -27.90 -0.97 -14.38
N GLU A 354 -27.24 -0.53 -15.46
CA GLU A 354 -27.85 0.16 -16.60
C GLU A 354 -28.61 -0.80 -17.55
N GLY A 355 -28.56 -2.11 -17.32
CA GLY A 355 -29.17 -3.11 -18.21
C GLY A 355 -28.57 -3.12 -19.62
N LEU A 356 -27.37 -2.55 -19.77
CA LEU A 356 -26.64 -2.36 -21.02
C LEU A 356 -25.83 -3.61 -21.41
N VAL A 357 -26.45 -4.78 -21.29
CA VAL A 357 -26.22 -5.73 -22.38
C VAL A 357 -26.89 -5.09 -23.60
N PRO A 358 -26.27 -5.02 -24.79
CA PRO A 358 -26.92 -4.47 -25.98
C PRO A 358 -28.24 -5.17 -26.29
N ARG A 359 -29.34 -4.74 -25.64
CA ARG A 359 -30.69 -5.13 -25.99
C ARG A 359 -31.04 -4.29 -27.20
N LEU A 360 -30.93 -4.93 -28.35
CA LEU A 360 -31.48 -4.50 -29.64
C LEU A 360 -33.02 -4.31 -29.55
N SER A 361 -33.52 -3.34 -28.78
CA SER A 361 -34.92 -2.86 -28.92
C SER A 361 -35.15 -1.65 -28.02
N GLY A 362 -35.51 -0.52 -28.63
CA GLY A 362 -35.64 0.76 -27.96
C GLY A 362 -36.89 0.93 -27.09
N SER A 363 -36.68 1.46 -25.89
CA SER A 363 -37.53 2.50 -25.32
C SER A 363 -36.71 3.26 -24.27
N LYS A 364 -36.74 4.60 -24.31
CA LYS A 364 -36.00 5.48 -23.39
C LYS A 364 -37.00 6.31 -22.60
N THR A 365 -37.02 6.14 -21.28
CA THR A 365 -37.50 7.14 -20.32
C THR A 365 -36.50 7.23 -19.16
N PRO A 366 -35.81 8.38 -18.95
CA PRO A 366 -34.84 8.51 -17.88
C PRO A 366 -35.53 8.90 -16.56
N SER A 367 -35.27 8.16 -15.48
CA SER A 367 -35.67 8.52 -14.11
C SER A 367 -34.48 9.10 -13.35
N ARG A 368 -34.66 10.26 -12.72
CA ARG A 368 -33.60 11.08 -12.10
C ARG A 368 -33.41 10.80 -10.59
N TRP A 369 -33.90 9.67 -10.07
CA TRP A 369 -34.02 9.40 -8.63
C TRP A 369 -33.24 8.17 -8.13
N SER A 370 -32.38 7.54 -8.94
CA SER A 370 -31.77 6.24 -8.59
C SER A 370 -30.51 6.31 -7.72
N SER A 371 -29.73 7.40 -7.73
CA SER A 371 -28.36 7.37 -7.18
C SER A 371 -28.27 7.20 -5.65
N TRP A 372 -29.30 7.60 -4.88
CA TRP A 372 -29.28 7.48 -3.42
C TRP A 372 -29.66 6.08 -2.92
N THR A 373 -30.55 5.38 -3.64
CA THR A 373 -30.89 3.99 -3.32
C THR A 373 -29.75 3.02 -3.62
N GLU A 374 -28.84 3.39 -4.52
CA GLU A 374 -27.75 2.54 -5.02
C GLU A 374 -26.58 2.37 -4.02
N ALA A 375 -26.21 3.41 -3.27
CA ALA A 375 -25.14 3.31 -2.27
C ALA A 375 -25.55 2.43 -1.07
N ASN A 376 -26.86 2.39 -0.77
CA ASN A 376 -27.40 1.61 0.32
C ASN A 376 -27.39 0.10 0.03
N SER A 377 -27.67 -0.32 -1.22
CA SER A 377 -27.69 -1.74 -1.58
C SER A 377 -26.31 -2.39 -1.52
N ASP A 378 -25.28 -1.67 -1.98
CA ASP A 378 -23.91 -2.19 -1.98
C ASP A 378 -23.43 -2.34 -0.52
N THR A 379 -23.77 -1.38 0.36
CA THR A 379 -23.48 -1.45 1.79
C THR A 379 -24.18 -2.64 2.47
N GLU A 380 -25.46 -2.88 2.16
CA GLU A 380 -26.22 -4.00 2.74
C GLU A 380 -25.63 -5.38 2.35
N ALA A 381 -25.22 -5.54 1.09
CA ALA A 381 -24.57 -6.77 0.63
C ALA A 381 -23.23 -7.03 1.34
N LEU A 382 -22.42 -5.98 1.54
CA LEU A 382 -21.15 -6.07 2.29
C LEU A 382 -21.40 -6.46 3.76
N GLU A 383 -22.39 -5.84 4.42
CA GLU A 383 -22.74 -6.14 5.82
C GLU A 383 -23.29 -7.58 5.98
N LYS A 384 -24.10 -8.04 5.03
CA LYS A 384 -24.54 -9.45 5.03
C LYS A 384 -23.37 -10.42 4.82
N GLY A 385 -22.42 -10.07 3.96
CA GLY A 385 -21.21 -10.85 3.72
C GLY A 385 -20.33 -10.99 4.97
N ILE A 386 -20.06 -9.88 5.67
CA ILE A 386 -19.26 -9.90 6.91
C ILE A 386 -19.97 -10.65 8.05
N ASP A 387 -21.30 -10.59 8.15
CA ASP A 387 -22.04 -11.35 9.17
C ASP A 387 -22.05 -12.86 8.88
N SER A 388 -22.14 -13.24 7.61
CA SER A 388 -21.96 -14.63 7.19
C SER A 388 -20.55 -15.14 7.51
N TRP A 389 -19.53 -14.31 7.26
CA TRP A 389 -18.14 -14.60 7.62
C TRP A 389 -17.92 -14.80 9.12
N ARG A 390 -18.44 -13.90 9.95
CA ARG A 390 -18.39 -14.03 11.42
C ARG A 390 -19.03 -15.32 11.90
N SER A 391 -20.18 -15.68 11.33
CA SER A 391 -20.88 -16.93 11.65
C SER A 391 -20.01 -18.16 11.34
N ARG A 392 -19.27 -18.15 10.22
CA ARG A 392 -18.33 -19.24 9.89
C ARG A 392 -17.14 -19.29 10.84
N LEU A 393 -16.58 -18.14 11.20
CA LEU A 393 -15.51 -18.05 12.19
C LEU A 393 -15.94 -18.60 13.56
N ASP A 394 -17.18 -18.31 13.98
CA ASP A 394 -17.73 -18.85 15.23
C ASP A 394 -17.82 -20.37 15.18
N VAL A 395 -18.37 -20.94 14.09
CA VAL A 395 -18.41 -22.40 13.89
C VAL A 395 -17.01 -23.01 13.87
N ALA A 396 -16.09 -22.46 13.09
CA ALA A 396 -14.72 -22.95 12.96
C ALA A 396 -13.93 -22.84 14.29
N SER A 397 -14.24 -21.83 15.10
CA SER A 397 -13.63 -21.69 16.43
C SER A 397 -14.09 -22.78 17.40
N ALA A 398 -15.33 -23.27 17.25
CA ALA A 398 -15.96 -24.28 18.09
C ALA A 398 -15.67 -25.73 17.67
N THR A 399 -15.40 -26.00 16.38
CA THR A 399 -15.22 -27.36 15.84
C THR A 399 -13.86 -27.97 16.06
N VAL A 400 -12.84 -27.19 16.41
CA VAL A 400 -11.51 -27.77 16.68
C VAL A 400 -11.52 -28.40 18.05
N ASP A 401 -11.77 -29.71 18.04
CA ASP A 401 -11.30 -30.60 19.09
C ASP A 401 -9.82 -30.29 19.31
N VAL A 402 -9.49 -29.86 20.53
CA VAL A 402 -8.11 -29.73 21.00
C VAL A 402 -7.53 -31.14 21.01
N THR A 403 -7.19 -31.66 19.84
CA THR A 403 -6.53 -32.94 19.70
C THR A 403 -5.12 -32.72 20.23
N PRO A 404 -4.72 -33.39 21.32
CA PRO A 404 -3.43 -33.13 21.98
C PRO A 404 -2.20 -33.42 21.09
N SER A 405 -2.39 -33.94 19.87
CA SER A 405 -1.32 -34.41 18.98
C SER A 405 -0.52 -33.28 18.30
N GLN A 406 -1.03 -32.04 18.23
CA GLN A 406 -0.26 -30.90 17.74
C GLN A 406 0.71 -30.29 18.78
N ARG A 407 0.74 -30.78 20.03
CA ARG A 407 1.80 -30.42 21.01
C ARG A 407 3.17 -31.02 20.70
N SER A 408 3.32 -31.72 19.58
CA SER A 408 4.60 -32.29 19.13
C SER A 408 5.37 -31.38 18.16
N ALA A 409 4.88 -30.17 17.87
CA ALA A 409 5.81 -29.10 17.50
C ALA A 409 6.73 -28.89 18.71
N GLU A 410 7.98 -29.33 18.59
CA GLU A 410 9.06 -29.00 19.52
C GLU A 410 9.00 -27.50 19.88
N PRO A 411 9.44 -27.10 21.09
CA PRO A 411 9.23 -25.76 21.65
C PRO A 411 10.00 -24.67 20.89
N ILE A 412 9.59 -24.42 19.65
CA ILE A 412 9.97 -23.25 18.87
C ILE A 412 9.37 -22.02 19.55
N GLU A 413 8.23 -22.10 20.23
CA GLU A 413 7.65 -20.96 20.96
C GLU A 413 8.55 -20.45 22.10
N GLU A 414 9.22 -21.32 22.85
CA GLU A 414 10.08 -20.87 23.95
C GLU A 414 11.38 -20.26 23.42
N ASP A 415 11.99 -20.87 22.40
CA ASP A 415 13.19 -20.31 21.76
C ASP A 415 12.87 -19.06 20.92
N THR A 416 11.68 -18.97 20.31
CA THR A 416 11.24 -17.78 19.58
C THR A 416 10.89 -16.65 20.55
N MET A 417 10.18 -16.92 21.66
CA MET A 417 9.96 -15.89 22.69
C MET A 417 11.29 -15.47 23.34
N ARG A 418 12.22 -16.39 23.60
CA ARG A 418 13.55 -16.04 24.10
C ARG A 418 14.36 -15.25 23.06
N ALA A 419 14.26 -15.56 21.77
CA ALA A 419 14.91 -14.82 20.70
C ALA A 419 14.34 -13.40 20.58
N VAL A 420 13.01 -13.24 20.59
CA VAL A 420 12.33 -11.95 20.59
C VAL A 420 12.72 -11.15 21.82
N GLN A 421 12.74 -11.77 23.00
CA GLN A 421 13.11 -11.06 24.23
C GLN A 421 14.59 -10.66 24.26
N ARG A 422 15.48 -11.47 23.68
CA ARG A 422 16.89 -11.10 23.46
C ARG A 422 17.01 -9.94 22.47
N GLN A 423 16.25 -9.95 21.38
CA GLN A 423 16.26 -8.90 20.37
C GLN A 423 15.75 -7.56 20.93
N VAL A 424 14.63 -7.58 21.66
CA VAL A 424 14.12 -6.37 22.36
C VAL A 424 15.14 -5.84 23.37
N THR A 425 15.84 -6.74 24.09
CA THR A 425 16.90 -6.33 25.03
C THR A 425 18.08 -5.69 24.30
N LEU A 426 18.49 -6.23 23.14
CA LEU A 426 19.56 -5.68 22.29
C LEU A 426 19.18 -4.32 21.70
N GLU A 427 17.98 -4.17 21.15
CA GLU A 427 17.48 -2.91 20.60
C GLU A 427 17.34 -1.83 21.69
N THR A 428 16.91 -2.22 22.89
CA THR A 428 16.86 -1.30 24.05
C THR A 428 18.27 -0.87 24.45
N ALA A 429 19.24 -1.79 24.51
CA ALA A 429 20.63 -1.48 24.83
C ALA A 429 21.27 -0.56 23.78
N GLN A 430 21.03 -0.83 22.49
CA GLN A 430 21.49 0.03 21.38
C GLN A 430 20.87 1.42 21.47
N THR A 431 19.56 1.52 21.73
CA THR A 431 18.87 2.81 21.89
C THR A 431 19.44 3.61 23.07
N MET A 432 19.72 2.96 24.20
CA MET A 432 20.37 3.60 25.34
C MET A 432 21.79 4.08 25.00
N GLN A 433 22.56 3.29 24.25
CA GLN A 433 23.91 3.66 23.81
C GLN A 433 23.90 4.85 22.84
N THR A 434 22.99 4.86 21.86
CA THR A 434 22.82 5.98 20.93
C THR A 434 22.36 7.24 21.66
N THR A 435 21.45 7.12 22.63
CA THR A 435 21.01 8.26 23.45
C THR A 435 22.17 8.82 24.29
N GLN A 436 23.02 7.96 24.84
CA GLN A 436 24.24 8.40 25.55
C GLN A 436 25.22 9.11 24.61
N LEU A 437 25.44 8.59 23.40
CA LEU A 437 26.29 9.23 22.39
C LEU A 437 25.74 10.59 21.96
N GLU A 438 24.42 10.71 21.73
CA GLU A 438 23.79 12.00 21.43
C GLU A 438 23.88 12.99 22.60
N GLU A 439 23.80 12.53 23.84
CA GLU A 439 24.04 13.37 25.02
C GLU A 439 25.51 13.78 25.15
N GLU A 440 26.47 12.92 24.76
CA GLU A 440 27.88 13.27 24.69
C GLU A 440 28.19 14.26 23.56
N ASP A 441 27.56 14.11 22.40
CA ASP A 441 27.68 15.07 21.29
C ASP A 441 27.08 16.43 21.65
N LYS A 442 25.99 16.46 22.44
CA LYS A 442 25.42 17.70 23.01
C LYS A 442 26.34 18.39 24.03
N LYS A 443 27.42 17.75 24.50
CA LYS A 443 28.46 18.39 25.34
C LYS A 443 29.50 19.15 24.54
N TRP A 444 29.52 19.02 23.21
CA TRP A 444 30.41 19.75 22.33
C TRP A 444 29.64 20.91 21.69
N VAL A 445 30.13 22.12 21.90
CA VAL A 445 29.58 23.32 21.25
C VAL A 445 30.63 23.81 20.26
N VAL A 446 30.26 23.84 18.99
CA VAL A 446 31.06 24.52 17.96
C VAL A 446 30.79 26.01 18.12
N ARG A 447 31.79 26.74 18.62
CA ARG A 447 31.71 28.20 18.69
C ARG A 447 32.51 28.75 17.52
N ILE A 448 31.83 29.45 16.63
CA ILE A 448 32.49 30.25 15.60
C ILE A 448 32.87 31.56 16.28
N ILE A 449 34.16 31.78 16.46
CA ILE A 449 34.70 33.01 17.05
C ILE A 449 35.32 33.79 15.89
N SER A 450 34.92 35.04 15.70
CA SER A 450 35.57 35.93 14.73
C SER A 450 36.96 36.33 15.23
N GLU A 451 37.91 36.61 14.33
CA GLU A 451 39.24 37.11 14.72
C GLU A 451 39.17 38.35 15.63
N GLU A 452 38.16 39.20 15.43
CA GLU A 452 37.85 40.36 16.27
C GLU A 452 37.55 40.01 17.75
N GLU A 453 36.82 38.92 18.02
CA GLU A 453 36.54 38.51 19.41
C GLU A 453 37.80 38.01 20.13
N ARG A 454 38.73 37.39 19.39
CA ARG A 454 40.02 36.94 19.92
C ARG A 454 40.93 38.11 20.30
N GLU A 455 41.00 39.14 19.45
CA GLU A 455 41.80 40.33 19.71
C GLU A 455 41.28 41.13 20.92
N ARG A 456 39.97 41.16 21.15
CA ARG A 456 39.38 41.76 22.36
C ARG A 456 39.78 41.03 23.64
N HIS A 457 39.87 39.70 23.61
CA HIS A 457 40.26 38.91 24.77
C HIS A 457 41.76 38.99 25.09
N GLN A 458 42.62 39.21 24.08
CA GLN A 458 44.07 39.31 24.29
C GLN A 458 44.56 40.73 24.62
N SER A 459 43.84 41.79 24.21
CA SER A 459 44.37 43.17 24.30
C SER A 459 43.87 44.01 25.48
N GLY A 460 42.81 43.60 26.20
CA GLY A 460 42.33 44.33 27.40
C GLY A 460 42.06 45.83 27.20
N ARG A 461 41.80 46.28 25.96
CA ARG A 461 41.54 47.69 25.63
C ARG A 461 40.30 47.81 24.75
N VAL A 462 39.41 48.71 25.16
CA VAL A 462 38.25 49.14 24.38
C VAL A 462 38.73 50.11 23.30
N ILE A 463 38.55 49.75 22.03
CA ILE A 463 38.81 50.62 20.88
C ILE A 463 37.46 51.00 20.24
N VAL A 464 37.28 52.29 19.96
CA VAL A 464 36.12 52.87 19.25
C VAL A 464 36.44 52.93 17.76
N PRO A 465 35.52 52.58 16.83
CA PRO A 465 35.89 52.39 15.43
C PRO A 465 35.87 53.70 14.62
N GLN A 466 36.85 53.85 13.73
CA GLN A 466 36.76 54.70 12.54
C GLN A 466 36.66 53.80 11.30
N ALA A 467 35.74 54.13 10.41
CA ALA A 467 35.47 53.39 9.19
C ALA A 467 36.49 53.71 8.09
N SER A 468 37.00 52.68 7.44
CA SER A 468 37.54 52.75 6.08
C SER A 468 37.23 51.45 5.35
N ASP A 469 36.72 51.60 4.13
CA ASP A 469 36.51 50.55 3.15
C ASP A 469 37.86 49.96 2.73
N ASP A 470 38.03 48.64 2.90
CA ASP A 470 38.77 47.78 1.97
C ASP A 470 38.53 46.30 2.33
N ASP A 471 38.19 45.52 1.31
CA ASP A 471 37.84 44.10 1.33
C ASP A 471 39.08 43.23 1.65
N VAL A 472 39.09 42.58 2.80
CA VAL A 472 40.05 41.50 3.14
C VAL A 472 39.26 40.31 3.65
N GLY A 473 39.36 39.18 2.94
CA GLY A 473 38.69 37.93 3.28
C GLY A 473 39.07 37.44 4.67
N MET A 474 38.12 37.52 5.61
CA MET A 474 38.28 36.96 6.95
C MET A 474 38.24 35.43 6.89
N GLY A 475 39.31 34.80 7.37
CA GLY A 475 39.36 33.35 7.54
C GLY A 475 38.55 32.93 8.76
N THR A 476 37.41 32.29 8.54
CA THR A 476 36.63 31.70 9.63
C THR A 476 37.32 30.43 10.12
N ARG A 477 37.64 30.34 11.42
CA ARG A 477 38.21 29.14 12.04
C ARG A 477 37.24 28.58 13.07
N LEU A 478 37.01 27.26 13.02
CA LEU A 478 36.09 26.54 13.90
C LEU A 478 36.81 26.09 15.17
N GLU A 479 36.29 26.46 16.33
CA GLU A 479 36.75 25.94 17.62
C GLU A 479 35.67 25.00 18.20
N VAL A 480 36.08 23.79 18.58
CA VAL A 480 35.21 22.79 19.21
C VAL A 480 35.54 22.74 20.69
N VAL A 481 34.61 23.15 21.55
CA VAL A 481 34.85 23.28 22.99
C VAL A 481 33.87 22.40 23.77
N ARG A 482 34.38 21.67 24.77
CA ARG A 482 33.59 20.85 25.69
C ARG A 482 32.99 21.75 26.78
N ARG A 483 31.68 21.63 27.01
CA ARG A 483 30.89 22.61 27.78
C ARG A 483 31.29 22.85 29.25
N ASN A 484 32.17 22.03 29.85
CA ASN A 484 32.49 22.08 31.30
C ASN A 484 33.98 21.95 31.69
N ASP A 485 34.93 21.93 30.76
CA ASP A 485 36.37 21.84 31.10
C ASP A 485 37.10 23.14 30.79
N ALA A 486 37.83 23.69 31.77
CA ALA A 486 38.63 24.92 31.64
C ALA A 486 39.97 24.71 30.89
N CYS A 487 40.07 23.72 30.03
CA CYS A 487 41.26 23.43 29.23
C CYS A 487 40.85 23.15 27.77
N SER A 488 41.24 24.07 26.88
CA SER A 488 41.12 23.89 25.43
C SER A 488 42.28 23.05 24.89
N TYR A 489 41.98 22.11 24.00
CA TYR A 489 42.97 21.48 23.12
C TYR A 489 42.74 22.03 21.72
N ILE A 490 43.79 22.58 21.11
CA ILE A 490 43.76 23.08 19.73
C ILE A 490 44.37 22.00 18.84
N THR A 491 43.59 21.48 17.89
CA THR A 491 44.10 20.60 16.85
C THR A 491 44.20 21.36 15.54
N GLU A 492 45.41 21.49 15.01
CA GLU A 492 45.67 22.09 13.69
C GLU A 492 45.47 21.06 12.58
N LEU A 493 44.41 21.21 11.79
CA LEU A 493 44.25 20.49 10.53
C LEU A 493 45.04 21.21 9.43
N LYS A 494 46.00 20.51 8.80
CA LYS A 494 46.76 21.01 7.66
C LYS A 494 45.95 20.90 6.35
N PRO A 495 46.14 21.80 5.36
CA PRO A 495 45.28 21.91 4.18
C PRO A 495 45.60 20.95 3.01
N ASP A 496 46.42 19.91 3.19
CA ASP A 496 46.94 19.11 2.06
C ASP A 496 46.34 17.69 1.96
N ALA A 497 45.02 17.57 2.03
CA ALA A 497 44.32 16.30 1.77
C ALA A 497 43.09 16.50 0.88
N LEU A 498 43.31 17.05 -0.31
CA LEU A 498 42.37 16.93 -1.42
C LEU A 498 43.14 16.83 -2.73
N HIS A 499 43.35 15.60 -3.19
CA HIS A 499 43.77 15.33 -4.55
C HIS A 499 42.80 14.36 -5.22
N ARG A 500 42.19 14.89 -6.30
CA ARG A 500 41.84 14.30 -7.60
C ARG A 500 41.41 12.83 -7.63
N ASP A 501 40.18 12.63 -8.11
CA ASP A 501 39.98 11.81 -9.31
C ASP A 501 39.01 12.48 -10.28
N VAL A 502 39.38 12.36 -11.56
CA VAL A 502 38.79 12.94 -12.75
C VAL A 502 37.98 11.86 -13.44
N PHE A 503 36.73 12.14 -13.83
CA PHE A 503 36.09 11.49 -14.98
C PHE A 503 35.26 12.50 -15.76
N GLU A 504 35.64 12.70 -17.02
CA GLU A 504 34.83 13.31 -18.08
C GLU A 504 33.69 12.36 -18.45
N ALA A 505 32.46 12.89 -18.60
CA ALA A 505 31.47 12.35 -19.54
C ALA A 505 30.51 13.47 -19.98
N GLN A 506 30.29 13.52 -21.28
CA GLN A 506 29.51 14.49 -22.05
C GLN A 506 28.00 14.29 -21.92
N ASP A 507 27.26 15.33 -22.32
CA ASP A 507 25.81 15.50 -22.47
C ASP A 507 24.95 14.24 -22.74
N THR A 508 23.84 14.07 -22.00
CA THR A 508 22.43 14.18 -22.48
C THR A 508 21.39 13.60 -21.49
N GLN A 509 20.23 14.27 -21.41
CA GLN A 509 18.91 13.90 -20.83
C GLN A 509 18.61 14.16 -19.32
N PRO A 510 17.38 14.62 -18.98
CA PRO A 510 16.99 14.98 -17.63
C PRO A 510 16.59 13.77 -16.77
N MET A 511 17.20 13.65 -15.59
CA MET A 511 16.89 12.65 -14.57
C MET A 511 15.54 12.89 -13.90
N CYS A 512 14.68 11.87 -13.93
CA CYS A 512 13.66 11.64 -12.89
C CYS A 512 14.37 11.36 -11.55
N TRP A 513 13.91 12.01 -10.48
CA TRP A 513 14.40 11.76 -9.13
C TRP A 513 13.80 10.46 -8.60
N SER A 514 14.62 9.42 -8.42
CA SER A 514 14.30 8.28 -7.57
C SER A 514 15.13 8.35 -6.28
N PHE A 515 14.46 8.21 -5.13
CA PHE A 515 15.11 8.10 -3.83
C PHE A 515 15.56 6.65 -3.63
N SER A 516 16.87 6.37 -3.72
CA SER A 516 17.43 5.10 -3.25
C SER A 516 17.70 5.17 -1.75
N SER A 517 17.07 4.30 -0.95
CA SER A 517 17.50 4.03 0.41
C SER A 517 18.72 3.10 0.39
N CYS A 518 19.77 3.52 1.08
CA CYS A 518 21.04 2.82 1.19
C CYS A 518 20.92 1.68 2.22
N ALA A 519 20.96 0.43 1.77
CA ALA A 519 21.14 -0.74 2.65
C ALA A 519 22.64 -0.99 2.81
N THR A 520 23.16 -0.80 4.03
CA THR A 520 24.53 -1.22 4.38
C THR A 520 24.44 -2.55 5.13
N CYS A 521 24.98 -3.61 4.53
CA CYS A 521 25.20 -4.91 5.16
C CYS A 521 26.25 -4.81 6.28
N LEU A 522 26.02 -5.48 7.40
CA LEU A 522 27.08 -6.05 8.21
C LEU A 522 26.72 -7.50 8.57
N THR A 523 27.72 -8.36 8.33
CA THR A 523 27.82 -9.80 8.61
C THR A 523 27.60 -10.16 10.07
#